data_AF-A0A2V9WWE7-F1
#
_entry.id   AF-A0A2V9WWE7-F1
#
_cell.length_a   1.000
_cell.length_b   1.000
_cell.length_c   1.000
_cell.angle_alpha   90.00
_cell.angle_beta   90.00
_cell.angle_gamma   90.00
#
_symmetry.space_group_name_H-M   'P 1'
#
loop_
_entity.id
_entity.type
_entity.pdbx_description
1 polymer ?
#
loop_
_entity_poly.entity_id
_entity_poly.type
_entity_poly.pdbx_seq_one_letter_code
_entity_poly.pdbx_strand_id
1 'polypeptide(L)' 'TKKFSEAISPLETAVKLEPQNPGAHYNLAIALSRAGRKQEAEREFAVHRQMTQKGGPGQESQQATQPENPN' A
#
# COMPACT_ATOMS: atom_id res chain seq x y z
N THR A 1 0.75 12.39 -13.49
CA THR A 1 -0.05 12.28 -12.25
C THR A 1 -1.36 11.50 -12.38
N LYS A 2 -1.91 11.21 -13.58
CA LYS A 2 -3.20 10.49 -13.74
C LYS A 2 -3.21 8.98 -13.45
N LYS A 3 -2.09 8.28 -13.70
CA LYS A 3 -2.03 6.80 -13.62
C LYS A 3 -2.21 6.22 -12.21
N PHE A 4 -1.93 7.00 -11.17
CA PHE A 4 -2.03 6.51 -9.79
C PHE A 4 -3.48 6.47 -9.30
N SER A 5 -4.32 7.41 -9.75
CA SER A 5 -5.75 7.38 -9.43
C SER A 5 -6.47 6.20 -10.11
N GLU A 6 -6.03 5.82 -11.32
CA GLU A 6 -6.57 4.65 -12.02
C GLU A 6 -6.20 3.33 -11.34
N ALA A 7 -5.07 3.28 -10.63
CA ALA A 7 -4.66 2.12 -9.85
C ALA A 7 -5.41 1.97 -8.53
N ILE A 8 -6.09 3.02 -8.02
CA ILE A 8 -6.85 2.95 -6.76
C ILE A 8 -8.03 1.98 -6.90
N SER A 9 -8.85 2.07 -7.95
CA SER A 9 -10.03 1.21 -8.16
C SER A 9 -9.74 -0.30 -8.11
N PRO A 10 -8.75 -0.85 -8.84
CA PRO A 10 -8.44 -2.27 -8.76
C PRO A 10 -7.86 -2.66 -7.40
N LEU A 11 -7.11 -1.77 -6.73
CA LEU A 11 -6.56 -2.02 -5.41
C LEU A 11 -7.64 -2.00 -4.32
N GLU A 12 -8.62 -1.10 -4.38
CA GLU A 12 -9.81 -1.11 -3.53
C GLU A 12 -10.62 -2.41 -3.70
N THR A 13 -10.67 -2.94 -4.91
CA THR A 13 -11.31 -4.24 -5.16
C THR A 13 -10.48 -5.36 -4.54
N ALA A 14 -9.15 -5.31 -4.64
CA ALA A 14 -8.27 -6.28 -4.01
C ALA A 14 -8.43 -6.32 -2.49
N VAL A 15 -8.48 -5.17 -1.79
CA VAL A 15 -8.74 -5.16 -0.33
C VAL A 15 -10.16 -5.57 0.04
N LYS A 16 -11.14 -5.42 -0.86
CA LYS A 16 -12.50 -5.97 -0.65
C LYS A 16 -12.56 -7.48 -0.80
N LEU A 17 -11.82 -8.03 -1.77
CA LEU A 17 -11.76 -9.48 -2.01
C LEU A 17 -10.89 -10.19 -0.96
N GLU A 18 -9.77 -9.57 -0.60
CA GLU A 18 -8.80 -10.10 0.36
C GLU A 18 -8.51 -9.07 1.47
N PRO A 19 -9.44 -8.85 2.41
CA PRO A 19 -9.26 -7.89 3.50
C PRO A 19 -8.21 -8.31 4.53
N GLN A 20 -7.62 -9.50 4.38
CA GLN A 20 -6.53 -10.01 5.21
C GLN A 20 -5.19 -10.03 4.46
N ASN A 21 -5.13 -9.47 3.26
CA ASN A 21 -3.90 -9.42 2.48
C ASN A 21 -3.14 -8.10 2.76
N PRO A 22 -2.06 -8.13 3.57
CA PRO A 22 -1.29 -6.92 3.89
C PRO A 22 -0.65 -6.28 2.65
N GLY A 23 -0.39 -7.05 1.58
CA GLY A 23 0.14 -6.53 0.33
C GLY A 23 -0.86 -5.67 -0.43
N ALA A 24 -2.15 -6.02 -0.39
CA ALA A 24 -3.20 -5.21 -1.02
C ALA A 24 -3.33 -3.84 -0.33
N HIS A 25 -3.30 -3.82 1.01
CA HIS A 25 -3.30 -2.58 1.79
C HIS A 25 -2.06 -1.72 1.51
N TYR A 26 -0.86 -2.30 1.41
CA TYR A 26 0.36 -1.56 1.08
C TYR A 26 0.29 -0.90 -0.31
N ASN A 27 -0.10 -1.68 -1.32
CA ASN A 27 -0.19 -1.17 -2.69
C ASN A 27 -1.23 -0.06 -2.81
N LEU A 28 -2.38 -0.21 -2.14
CA LEU A 28 -3.41 0.83 -2.08
C LEU A 28 -2.89 2.10 -1.40
N ALA A 29 -2.17 1.97 -0.29
CA ALA A 29 -1.56 3.09 0.41
C ALA A 29 -0.59 3.89 -0.49
N ILE A 30 0.25 3.19 -1.25
CA ILE A 30 1.20 3.81 -2.19
C ILE A 30 0.46 4.54 -3.32
N ALA A 31 -0.57 3.92 -3.91
CA ALA A 31 -1.37 4.54 -4.96
C ALA A 31 -2.08 5.81 -4.46
N LEU A 32 -2.68 5.75 -3.26
CA LEU A 32 -3.33 6.88 -2.59
C LEU A 32 -2.34 8.02 -2.30
N SER A 33 -1.15 7.69 -1.78
CA SER A 33 -0.10 8.67 -1.49
C SER A 33 0.35 9.41 -2.76
N ARG A 34 0.58 8.66 -3.84
CA ARG A 34 0.96 9.23 -5.16
C ARG A 34 -0.18 9.99 -5.84
N ALA A 35 -1.43 9.68 -5.51
CA ALA A 35 -2.60 10.44 -5.93
C ALA A 35 -2.87 11.70 -5.07
N GLY A 36 -2.05 11.95 -4.04
CA GLY A 36 -2.21 13.09 -3.12
C GLY A 36 -3.23 12.85 -2.00
N ARG A 37 -3.84 11.66 -1.92
CA ARG A 37 -4.81 11.25 -0.90
C ARG A 37 -4.09 10.74 0.36
N LYS A 38 -3.30 11.62 0.99
CA LYS A 38 -2.44 11.26 2.13
C LYS A 38 -3.21 10.64 3.31
N GLN A 39 -4.36 11.20 3.67
CA GLN A 39 -5.17 10.69 4.79
C GLN A 39 -5.63 9.25 4.58
N GLU A 40 -6.04 8.90 3.37
CA GLU A 40 -6.45 7.54 3.02
C GLU A 40 -5.23 6.60 3.01
N ALA A 41 -4.11 7.07 2.46
CA ALA A 41 -2.86 6.30 2.46
C ALA A 41 -2.38 5.94 3.87
N GLU A 42 -2.46 6.88 4.82
CA GLU A 42 -2.05 6.66 6.21
C GLU A 42 -2.89 5.59 6.89
N ARG A 43 -4.19 5.51 6.59
CA ARG A 43 -5.06 4.44 7.11
C ARG A 43 -4.63 3.09 6.59
N GLU A 44 -4.42 2.96 5.28
CA GLU A 44 -4.00 1.71 4.66
C GLU A 44 -2.59 1.27 5.11
N PHE A 45 -1.67 2.21 5.31
CA PHE A 45 -0.37 1.94 5.93
C PHE A 45 -0.48 1.45 7.38
N ALA A 46 -1.42 2.00 8.15
CA ALA A 46 -1.66 1.55 9.52
C ALA A 46 -2.18 0.11 9.54
N VAL A 47 -3.11 -0.23 8.64
CA VAL A 47 -3.65 -1.59 8.48
C VAL A 47 -2.54 -2.57 8.08
N HIS A 48 -1.74 -2.22 7.07
CA HIS A 48 -0.58 -3.01 6.65
C HIS A 48 0.36 -3.29 7.83
N ARG A 49 0.80 -2.24 8.53
CA ARG A 49 1.67 -2.36 9.72
C ARG A 49 1.05 -3.20 10.82
N GLN A 50 -0.25 -3.10 11.03
CA GLN A 50 -0.94 -3.88 12.05
C GLN A 50 -1.01 -5.35 11.68
N MET A 51 -1.17 -5.68 10.40
CA MET A 51 -1.18 -7.04 9.89
C MET A 51 0.22 -7.66 9.90
N THR A 52 1.25 -6.93 9.47
CA THR A 52 2.64 -7.41 9.51
C THR A 52 3.13 -7.58 10.95
N GLN A 53 2.73 -6.69 11.88
CA GLN A 53 3.01 -6.85 13.30
C GLN A 53 2.23 -7.99 13.97
N LYS A 54 0.98 -8.29 13.55
CA LYS A 54 0.18 -9.41 14.09
C LYS A 54 0.52 -10.78 13.44
N GLY A 55 1.19 -10.80 12.28
CA GLY A 55 1.42 -12.01 11.48
C GLY A 55 2.78 -12.72 11.65
N GLY A 56 3.66 -12.24 12.53
CA GLY A 56 5.00 -12.81 12.73
C GLY A 56 6.04 -12.31 11.72
N PRO A 57 7.35 -12.37 12.05
CA PRO A 57 8.43 -11.73 11.29
C PRO A 57 8.72 -12.52 10.02
N GLY A 58 7.89 -12.33 8.99
CA GLY A 58 7.97 -13.11 7.76
C GLY A 58 8.35 -12.31 6.53
N GLN A 59 7.69 -11.16 6.29
CA GLN A 59 7.73 -10.53 4.95
C GLN A 59 7.57 -9.01 4.98
N GLU A 60 8.48 -8.30 5.66
CA GLU A 60 8.63 -6.84 5.49
C GLU A 60 10.09 -6.44 5.24
N SER A 61 10.88 -7.33 4.63
CA SER A 61 12.27 -7.08 4.23
C SER A 61 12.40 -6.41 2.86
N GLN A 62 11.32 -5.89 2.27
CA GLN A 62 11.36 -5.24 0.96
C GLN A 62 10.83 -3.81 1.05
N GLN A 63 11.51 -3.01 1.86
CA GLN A 63 11.67 -1.59 1.60
C GLN A 63 12.46 -1.41 0.28
N ALA A 64 11.87 -1.82 -0.85
CA ALA A 64 12.43 -1.72 -2.20
C ALA A 64 11.62 -0.74 -3.08
N THR A 65 10.80 0.12 -2.46
CA THR A 65 10.19 1.25 -3.18
C THR A 65 10.91 2.55 -2.86
N GLN A 66 12.22 2.56 -3.11
CA GLN A 66 12.90 3.76 -3.58
C GLN A 66 13.49 3.39 -4.94
N PRO A 67 13.05 3.98 -6.06
CA PRO A 67 14.00 4.21 -7.12
C PRO A 67 14.95 5.28 -6.58
N GLU A 68 16.01 4.88 -5.87
CA GLU A 68 17.19 5.73 -5.75
C GLU A 68 17.83 5.82 -7.13
N ASN A 69 17.30 6.73 -7.95
CA ASN A 69 18.09 7.36 -8.99
C ASN A 69 17.46 8.73 -9.27
N PRO A 70 18.17 9.79 -8.85
CA PRO A 70 18.92 10.49 -9.89
C PRO A 70 20.32 10.87 -9.41
N ASN A 71 21.33 10.33 -10.10
CA ASN A 71 22.44 11.04 -10.76
C ASN A 71 23.72 10.19 -10.79
#